data_AF-A0A7Y1THJ0-F1
#
_entry.id   AF-A0A7Y1THJ0-F1
#
_cell.length_a   1.000
_cell.length_b   1.000
_cell.length_c   1.000
_cell.angle_alpha   90.00
_cell.angle_beta   90.00
_cell.angle_gamma   90.00
#
_symmetry.space_group_name_H-M   'P 1'
#
loop_
_entity.id
_entity.type
_entity.pdbx_description
1 polymer ?
#
loop_
_entity_poly.entity_id
_entity_poly.type
_entity_poly.pdbx_seq_one_letter_code
_entity_poly.pdbx_strand_id
1 'polypeptide(L)'
;MDSIGLVQGVTIGILLMIMGLRKFRNSFFLGLFLLLYSLELATWISVNSKISEIYPDVFLLPFNFSWILFPLFYIYTQQVSVFSNKKIRYWLLYPGIISVLAQMVIFWLPFETKVEIEESLWHVVIFWVLGNYYSWIVGIWNLR
;
A
#
# COMPACT_ATOMS: atom_id res chain seq x y z
N MET A 1 -13.10 14.94 -5.92
CA MET A 1 -11.91 14.84 -6.80
C MET A 1 -11.18 13.51 -6.56
N ASP A 2 -11.24 12.96 -5.36
CA ASP A 2 -10.53 11.73 -4.98
C ASP A 2 -11.00 10.47 -5.72
N SER A 3 -12.29 10.36 -6.02
CA SER A 3 -12.83 9.24 -6.83
C SER A 3 -12.27 9.20 -8.26
N ILE A 4 -11.98 10.37 -8.84
CA ILE A 4 -11.33 10.46 -10.17
C ILE A 4 -9.89 9.97 -10.06
N GLY A 5 -9.18 10.37 -9.00
CA GLY A 5 -7.82 9.90 -8.70
C GLY A 5 -7.75 8.39 -8.53
N LEU A 6 -8.72 7.78 -7.84
CA LEU A 6 -8.85 6.33 -7.71
C LEU A 6 -9.01 5.65 -9.06
N VAL A 7 -9.98 6.07 -9.88
CA VAL A 7 -10.24 5.45 -11.20
C VAL A 7 -9.02 5.56 -12.10
N GLN A 8 -8.39 6.73 -12.14
CA GLN A 8 -7.19 6.97 -12.94
C GLN A 8 -6.01 6.12 -12.45
N GLY A 9 -5.77 6.09 -11.14
CA GLY A 9 -4.67 5.32 -10.55
C GLY A 9 -4.83 3.81 -10.75
N VAL A 10 -6.05 3.27 -10.62
CA VAL A 10 -6.34 1.85 -10.93
C VAL A 10 -6.13 1.57 -12.41
N THR A 11 -6.66 2.41 -13.30
CA THR A 11 -6.56 2.21 -14.76
C THR A 11 -5.10 2.24 -15.22
N ILE A 12 -4.34 3.26 -14.79
CA ILE A 12 -2.91 3.40 -15.15
C ILE A 12 -2.09 2.29 -14.50
N GLY A 13 -2.36 1.94 -13.24
CA GLY A 13 -1.69 0.86 -12.52
C GLY A 13 -1.81 -0.48 -13.25
N ILE A 14 -3.03 -0.87 -13.62
CA ILE A 14 -3.30 -2.10 -14.37
C ILE A 14 -2.58 -2.09 -15.73
N LEU A 15 -2.68 -0.99 -16.47
CA LEU A 15 -2.07 -0.85 -17.79
C LEU A 15 -0.54 -1.02 -17.71
N LEU A 16 0.12 -0.38 -16.74
CA LEU A 16 1.56 -0.49 -16.53
C LEU A 16 1.99 -1.89 -16.08
N MET A 17 1.19 -2.56 -15.25
CA MET A 17 1.44 -3.96 -14.86
C MET A 17 1.40 -4.87 -16.09
N ILE A 18 0.36 -4.76 -16.93
CA ILE A 18 0.22 -5.57 -18.15
C ILE A 18 1.38 -5.32 -19.13
N MET A 19 1.74 -4.05 -19.35
CA MET A 19 2.88 -3.70 -20.21
C MET A 19 4.21 -4.20 -19.64
N GLY A 20 4.36 -4.19 -18.31
CA GLY A 20 5.55 -4.64 -17.61
C GLY A 20 5.80 -6.14 -17.71
N LEU A 21 4.75 -6.94 -17.92
CA LEU A 21 4.85 -8.39 -18.10
C LEU A 21 5.48 -8.81 -19.43
N ARG A 22 5.35 -7.99 -20.49
CA ARG A 22 5.79 -8.37 -21.84
C ARG A 22 7.13 -7.77 -22.27
N LYS A 23 7.36 -6.47 -22.02
CA LYS A 23 8.46 -5.73 -22.69
C LYS A 23 9.35 -4.91 -21.76
N PHE A 24 8.83 -4.47 -20.61
CA PHE A 24 9.57 -3.61 -19.68
C PHE A 24 9.43 -4.13 -18.24
N ARG A 25 10.29 -5.08 -17.84
CA ARG A 25 10.29 -5.68 -16.49
C ARG A 25 10.26 -4.61 -15.38
N ASN A 26 10.85 -3.45 -15.64
CA ASN A 26 10.95 -2.34 -14.72
C ASN A 26 9.61 -1.61 -14.48
N SER A 27 8.64 -1.64 -15.39
CA SER A 27 7.36 -0.93 -15.20
C SER A 27 6.36 -1.69 -14.33
N PHE A 28 6.60 -2.97 -14.04
CA PHE A 28 5.71 -3.78 -13.21
C PHE A 28 5.60 -3.25 -11.77
N PHE A 29 6.73 -2.95 -11.12
CA PHE A 29 6.74 -2.45 -9.74
C PHE A 29 6.11 -1.06 -9.62
N LEU A 30 6.23 -0.21 -10.65
CA LEU A 30 5.52 1.06 -10.72
C LEU A 30 4.01 0.86 -10.85
N GLY A 31 3.58 -0.05 -11.72
CA GLY A 31 2.15 -0.37 -11.87
C GLY A 31 1.56 -0.91 -10.57
N LEU A 32 2.28 -1.80 -9.88
CA LEU A 32 1.87 -2.33 -8.58
C LEU A 32 1.80 -1.22 -7.51
N PHE A 33 2.79 -0.32 -7.47
CA PHE A 33 2.77 0.84 -6.58
C PHE A 33 1.52 1.71 -6.79
N LEU A 34 1.20 2.06 -8.04
CA LEU A 34 0.03 2.87 -8.36
C LEU A 34 -1.28 2.18 -8.00
N LEU A 35 -1.37 0.87 -8.24
CA LEU A 35 -2.54 0.07 -7.89
C LEU A 35 -2.76 0.07 -6.37
N LEU A 36 -1.73 -0.26 -5.59
CA LEU A 36 -1.84 -0.25 -4.12
C LEU A 36 -2.16 1.14 -3.58
N TYR A 37 -1.52 2.19 -4.10
CA TYR A 37 -1.83 3.57 -3.71
C TYR A 37 -3.30 3.94 -3.98
N SER A 38 -3.85 3.48 -5.11
CA SER A 38 -5.25 3.72 -5.46
C SER A 38 -6.23 2.94 -4.58
N LEU A 39 -5.85 1.72 -4.16
CA LEU A 39 -6.63 0.94 -3.19
C LEU A 39 -6.59 1.57 -1.79
N GLU A 40 -5.46 2.13 -1.37
CA GLU A 40 -5.36 2.86 -0.10
C GLU A 40 -6.25 4.12 -0.12
N LEU A 41 -6.30 4.84 -1.24
CA LEU A 41 -7.26 5.93 -1.45
C LEU A 41 -8.72 5.46 -1.37
N ALA A 42 -9.02 4.23 -1.83
CA ALA A 42 -10.37 3.67 -1.73
C ALA A 42 -10.82 3.51 -0.27
N THR A 43 -9.93 3.08 0.62
CA THR A 43 -10.21 2.99 2.06
C THR A 43 -10.47 4.35 2.68
N TRP A 44 -9.65 5.34 2.33
CA TRP A 44 -9.87 6.72 2.78
C TRP A 44 -11.21 7.29 2.36
N ILE A 45 -11.61 7.05 1.10
CA ILE A 45 -12.92 7.47 0.59
C ILE A 45 -14.03 6.73 1.35
N SER A 46 -13.89 5.43 1.61
CA SER A 46 -14.88 4.62 2.35
C SER A 46 -15.13 5.14 3.76
N VAL A 47 -14.06 5.43 4.51
CA VAL A 47 -14.12 5.97 5.88
C VAL A 47 -14.75 7.37 5.87
N ASN A 48 -14.30 8.26 5.00
CA ASN A 48 -14.77 9.65 4.95
C ASN A 48 -16.22 9.79 4.45
N SER A 49 -16.72 8.83 3.68
CA SER A 49 -18.07 8.88 3.08
C SER A 49 -19.15 8.29 3.98
N LYS A 50 -18.85 7.91 5.24
CA LYS A 50 -19.75 7.19 6.16
C LYS A 50 -20.33 5.88 5.60
N ILE A 51 -19.69 5.32 4.57
CA ILE A 51 -20.15 4.06 3.94
C ILE A 51 -20.06 2.91 4.95
N SER A 52 -19.10 2.98 5.86
CA SER A 52 -18.94 2.05 6.99
C SER A 52 -20.10 2.08 7.99
N GLU A 53 -20.85 3.18 8.10
CA GLU A 53 -22.06 3.26 8.95
C GLU A 53 -23.23 2.48 8.31
N ILE A 54 -23.24 2.33 6.98
CA ILE A 54 -24.29 1.65 6.22
C ILE A 54 -23.95 0.18 5.99
N TYR A 55 -22.66 -0.14 5.80
CA TYR A 55 -22.16 -1.49 5.56
C TYR A 55 -21.05 -1.86 6.57
N PRO A 56 -21.39 -2.41 7.74
CA PRO A 56 -20.42 -2.75 8.78
C PRO A 56 -19.41 -3.82 8.35
N ASP A 57 -19.74 -4.65 7.35
CA ASP A 57 -18.83 -5.64 6.78
C ASP A 57 -17.63 -5.00 6.07
N VAL A 58 -17.78 -3.75 5.60
CA VAL A 58 -16.74 -2.96 4.92
C VAL A 58 -15.90 -2.16 5.92
N PHE A 59 -16.20 -2.25 7.21
CA PHE A 59 -15.42 -1.60 8.26
C PHE A 59 -14.01 -2.17 8.34
N LEU A 60 -13.02 -1.27 8.46
CA LEU A 60 -11.59 -1.57 8.59
C LEU A 60 -11.02 -2.35 7.39
N LEU A 61 -11.16 -1.79 6.18
CA LEU A 61 -10.60 -2.38 4.95
C LEU A 61 -9.08 -2.60 5.06
N PRO A 62 -8.55 -3.74 4.58
CA PRO A 62 -7.16 -4.15 4.76
C PRO A 62 -6.23 -3.52 3.71
N PHE A 63 -6.46 -2.26 3.34
CA PHE A 63 -5.71 -1.57 2.28
C PHE A 63 -4.85 -0.41 2.82
N ASN A 64 -4.38 -0.48 4.05
CA ASN A 64 -3.30 0.40 4.50
C ASN A 64 -1.97 -0.17 3.98
N PHE A 65 -1.46 0.41 2.90
CA PHE A 65 -0.22 -0.02 2.26
C PHE A 65 0.98 0.85 2.65
N SER A 66 0.86 1.61 3.74
CA SER A 66 1.92 2.49 4.24
C SER A 66 3.25 1.75 4.46
N TRP A 67 3.26 0.47 4.80
CA TRP A 67 4.50 -0.30 4.97
C TRP A 67 5.14 -0.81 3.67
N ILE A 68 4.43 -0.81 2.53
CA ILE A 68 4.88 -1.46 1.29
C ILE A 68 5.05 -0.49 0.12
N LEU A 69 4.36 0.66 0.12
CA LEU A 69 4.40 1.64 -0.96
C LEU A 69 5.82 2.14 -1.28
N PHE A 70 6.52 2.75 -0.33
CA PHE A 70 7.88 3.24 -0.60
C PHE A 70 8.91 2.14 -0.84
N PRO A 71 8.87 0.96 -0.18
CA PRO A 71 9.67 -0.19 -0.59
C PRO A 71 9.45 -0.65 -2.04
N LEU A 72 8.20 -0.64 -2.53
CA LEU A 72 7.92 -0.94 -3.94
C LEU A 72 8.50 0.13 -4.86
N PHE A 73 8.35 1.41 -4.49
CA PHE A 73 8.94 2.53 -5.22
C PHE A 73 10.47 2.47 -5.23
N TYR A 74 11.09 2.07 -4.12
CA TYR A 74 12.54 1.82 -4.03
C TYR A 74 12.99 0.75 -5.02
N ILE A 75 12.29 -0.40 -5.08
CA ILE A 75 12.64 -1.46 -6.03
C ILE A 75 12.49 -0.99 -7.47
N TYR A 76 11.42 -0.25 -7.78
CA TYR A 76 11.19 0.32 -9.10
C TYR A 76 12.35 1.23 -9.53
N THR A 77 12.69 2.21 -8.70
CA THR A 77 13.75 3.18 -8.99
C THR A 77 15.13 2.54 -9.12
N GLN A 78 15.47 1.54 -8.30
CA GLN A 78 16.71 0.77 -8.43
C GLN A 78 16.80 0.00 -9.75
N GLN A 79 15.68 -0.49 -10.29
CA GLN A 79 15.65 -1.21 -11.57
C GLN A 79 15.81 -0.27 -12.78
N VAL A 80 15.27 0.94 -12.69
CA VAL A 80 15.35 1.96 -13.76
C VAL A 80 16.66 2.76 -13.71
N SER A 81 17.28 2.88 -12.53
CA SER A 81 18.53 3.60 -12.37
C SER A 81 19.67 2.97 -13.19
N VAL A 82 20.44 3.83 -13.86
CA VAL A 82 21.63 3.46 -14.66
C VAL A 82 22.73 2.81 -13.78
N PHE A 83 22.67 3.01 -12.46
CA PHE A 83 23.58 2.39 -11.48
C PHE A 83 23.13 1.00 -10.97
N SER A 84 22.26 0.28 -11.71
CA SER A 84 21.63 -0.99 -11.27
C SER A 84 22.58 -2.19 -11.03
N ASN A 85 23.89 -1.99 -11.08
CA ASN A 85 24.89 -3.03 -10.74
C ASN A 85 24.88 -3.47 -9.26
N LYS A 86 24.07 -2.83 -8.40
CA LYS A 86 23.89 -3.25 -7.00
C LYS A 86 22.71 -4.22 -6.86
N LYS A 87 22.89 -5.24 -6.02
CA LYS A 87 21.84 -6.24 -5.71
C LYS A 87 20.61 -5.54 -5.12
N ILE A 88 19.46 -5.70 -5.78
CA ILE A 88 18.17 -5.13 -5.35
C ILE A 88 17.80 -5.69 -3.98
N ARG A 89 17.45 -4.82 -3.05
CA ARG A 89 17.12 -5.18 -1.66
C ARG A 89 15.64 -5.50 -1.47
N TYR A 90 15.21 -6.65 -2.00
CA TYR A 90 13.82 -7.12 -1.88
C TYR A 90 13.35 -7.34 -0.43
N TRP A 91 14.28 -7.50 0.52
CA TRP A 91 13.93 -7.71 1.94
C TRP A 91 13.12 -6.56 2.55
N LEU A 92 13.20 -5.35 1.98
CA LEU A 92 12.42 -4.19 2.41
C LEU A 92 10.90 -4.36 2.22
N LEU A 93 10.48 -5.33 1.40
CA LEU A 93 9.07 -5.67 1.23
C LEU A 93 8.52 -6.52 2.38
N TYR A 94 9.37 -7.23 3.15
CA TYR A 94 8.88 -8.16 4.17
C TYR A 94 8.00 -7.50 5.24
N PRO A 95 8.37 -6.33 5.83
CA PRO A 95 7.50 -5.65 6.78
C PRO A 95 6.14 -5.28 6.17
N GLY A 96 6.13 -4.86 4.90
CA GLY A 96 4.92 -4.57 4.13
C GLY A 96 4.02 -5.79 3.94
N ILE A 97 4.60 -6.92 3.52
CA ILE A 97 3.84 -8.17 3.32
C ILE A 97 3.25 -8.66 4.65
N ILE A 98 4.03 -8.64 5.73
CA ILE A 98 3.57 -9.03 7.07
C ILE A 98 2.42 -8.11 7.51
N SER A 99 2.54 -6.80 7.29
CA SER A 99 1.50 -5.82 7.63
C SER A 99 0.20 -6.08 6.85
N VAL A 100 0.28 -6.35 5.55
CA VAL A 100 -0.90 -6.68 4.72
C VAL A 100 -1.57 -7.97 5.21
N LEU A 101 -0.79 -9.00 5.51
CA LEU A 101 -1.34 -10.26 6.05
C LEU A 101 -2.04 -10.03 7.41
N ALA A 102 -1.43 -9.25 8.31
CA ALA A 102 -2.03 -8.90 9.59
C ALA A 102 -3.37 -8.15 9.41
N GLN A 103 -3.42 -7.18 8.49
CA GLN A 103 -4.65 -6.45 8.17
C GLN A 103 -5.73 -7.35 7.57
N MET A 104 -5.36 -8.28 6.68
CA MET A 104 -6.30 -9.26 6.12
C MET A 104 -6.92 -10.14 7.21
N VAL A 105 -6.12 -10.56 8.20
CA VAL A 105 -6.63 -11.31 9.36
C VAL A 105 -7.61 -10.46 10.17
N ILE A 106 -7.27 -9.19 10.45
CA ILE A 106 -8.14 -8.26 11.19
C ILE A 106 -9.45 -8.02 10.45
N PHE A 107 -9.41 -7.88 9.13
CA PHE A 107 -10.58 -7.60 8.31
C PHE A 107 -11.66 -8.69 8.40
N TRP A 108 -11.26 -9.96 8.54
CA TRP A 108 -12.19 -11.08 8.69
C TRP A 108 -12.72 -11.31 10.11
N LEU A 109 -12.27 -10.54 11.09
CA LEU A 109 -12.80 -10.62 12.45
C LEU A 109 -14.24 -10.06 12.54
N PRO A 110 -15.01 -10.39 13.59
CA PRO A 110 -16.29 -9.77 13.86
C PRO A 110 -16.18 -8.25 14.01
N PHE A 111 -17.24 -7.53 13.64
CA PHE A 111 -17.29 -6.06 13.69
C PHE A 111 -16.90 -5.50 15.06
N GLU A 112 -17.43 -6.06 16.16
CA GLU A 112 -17.12 -5.61 17.53
C GLU A 112 -15.62 -5.69 17.84
N THR A 113 -14.95 -6.76 17.44
CA THR A 113 -13.50 -6.94 17.62
C THR A 113 -12.71 -5.96 16.75
N LYS A 114 -13.18 -5.65 15.53
CA LYS A 114 -12.52 -4.64 14.68
C LYS A 114 -12.55 -3.26 15.32
N VAL A 115 -13.67 -2.88 15.94
CA VAL A 115 -13.81 -1.58 16.62
C VAL A 115 -12.83 -1.50 17.80
N GLU A 116 -12.75 -2.53 18.64
CA GLU A 116 -11.79 -2.58 19.75
C GLU A 116 -10.33 -2.50 19.27
N ILE A 117 -10.02 -3.17 18.15
CA ILE A 117 -8.68 -3.10 17.54
C ILE A 117 -8.41 -1.70 17.00
N GLU A 118 -9.34 -1.07 16.29
CA GLU A 118 -9.15 0.27 15.72
C GLU A 118 -8.84 1.32 16.80
N GLU A 119 -9.56 1.26 17.92
CA GLU A 119 -9.37 2.14 19.08
C GLU A 119 -8.09 1.83 19.88
N SER A 120 -7.49 0.67 19.66
CA SER A 120 -6.27 0.28 20.37
C SER A 120 -5.06 1.14 19.95
N LEU A 121 -4.28 1.56 20.95
CA LEU A 121 -3.02 2.28 20.71
C LEU A 121 -2.05 1.47 19.84
N TRP A 122 -2.05 0.16 19.95
CA TRP A 122 -1.18 -0.72 19.16
C TRP A 122 -1.49 -0.65 17.67
N HIS A 123 -2.77 -0.66 17.30
CA HIS A 123 -3.19 -0.53 15.91
C HIS A 123 -2.74 0.80 15.32
N VAL A 124 -2.96 1.91 16.04
CA VAL A 124 -2.52 3.24 15.62
C VAL A 124 -1.00 3.30 15.48
N VAL A 125 -0.25 2.86 16.48
CA VAL A 125 1.21 2.93 16.45
C VAL A 125 1.80 2.08 15.33
N ILE A 126 1.31 0.86 15.11
CA ILE A 126 1.89 -0.07 14.14
C ILE A 126 1.51 0.32 12.70
N PHE A 127 0.22 0.51 12.41
CA PHE A 127 -0.24 0.70 11.03
C PHE A 127 -0.16 2.15 10.56
N TRP A 128 -0.39 3.11 11.46
CA TRP A 128 -0.36 4.52 11.09
C TRP A 128 1.00 5.15 11.31
N VAL A 129 1.58 5.02 12.50
CA VAL A 129 2.81 5.73 12.84
C VAL A 129 4.02 5.04 12.22
N LEU A 130 4.33 3.83 12.68
CA LEU A 130 5.55 3.12 12.28
C LEU A 130 5.59 2.81 10.79
N GLY A 131 4.45 2.47 10.18
CA GLY A 131 4.35 2.24 8.74
C GLY A 131 4.74 3.46 7.92
N ASN A 132 4.21 4.63 8.27
CA ASN A 132 4.57 5.87 7.61
C ASN A 132 6.06 6.19 7.80
N TYR A 133 6.57 6.16 9.04
CA TYR A 133 7.98 6.43 9.32
C TYR A 133 8.92 5.48 8.56
N TYR A 134 8.62 4.18 8.55
CA TYR A 134 9.38 3.19 7.78
C TYR A 134 9.40 3.54 6.30
N SER A 135 8.25 3.88 5.73
CA SER A 135 8.14 4.30 4.33
C SER A 135 8.96 5.54 4.02
N TRP A 136 8.89 6.58 4.86
CA TRP A 136 9.70 7.79 4.70
C TRP A 136 11.20 7.49 4.79
N ILE A 137 11.64 6.64 5.73
CA ILE A 137 13.04 6.22 5.85
C ILE A 137 13.50 5.53 4.57
N VAL A 138 12.71 4.60 4.03
CA VAL A 138 13.03 3.91 2.77
C VAL A 138 13.04 4.88 1.59
N GLY A 139 12.08 5.82 1.54
CA GLY A 139 12.01 6.86 0.51
C GLY A 139 13.22 7.79 0.51
N ILE A 140 13.66 8.27 1.69
CA ILE A 140 14.86 9.11 1.84
C ILE A 140 16.12 8.29 1.49
N TRP A 141 16.18 7.04 1.93
CA TRP A 141 17.30 6.16 1.63
C TRP A 141 17.42 5.87 0.12
N ASN A 142 16.32 5.92 -0.62
CA ASN A 142 16.31 5.79 -2.08
C ASN A 142 16.97 6.97 -2.82
N LEU A 143 17.04 8.15 -2.20
CA LEU A 143 17.64 9.36 -2.80
C LEU A 143 19.18 9.39 -2.70
N ARG A 144 19.78 8.43 -1.98
CA ARG A 144 21.23 8.30 -1.79
C ARG A 144 21.82 7.20 -2.67
#